data_AF-A0A9E4XHI8-F1
#
_entry.id   AF-A0A9E4XHI8-F1
#
_cell.length_a   1.000
_cell.length_b   1.000
_cell.length_c   1.000
_cell.angle_alpha   90.00
_cell.angle_beta   90.00
_cell.angle_gamma   90.00
#
_symmetry.space_group_name_H-M   'P 1'
#
loop_
_entity.id
_entity.type
_entity.pdbx_description
1 polymer ?
#
loop_
_entity_poly.entity_id
_entity_poly.type
_entity_poly.pdbx_seq_one_letter_code
_entity_poly.pdbx_strand_id
1 'polypeptide(L)'
;RRFAERGEAMGIVDLTLGYELRSAAPIPFDIDYTRTLGHGAVRFLLAGSGDENTARGAMICVVDSQLKAVPFEDMRDARTGKTTIRMVDTDSLYYEVARRYMIRLEAADLEDDEMLKRLAAEASMQPDAFKRRFAIKS
;
A
#
# COMPACT_ATOMS: atom_id res chain seq x y z
N ARG A 1 8.42 -15.47 -20.92
CA ARG A 1 9.86 -15.88 -20.83
C ARG A 1 10.14 -16.72 -19.57
N ARG A 2 9.88 -16.23 -18.34
CA ARG A 2 10.21 -16.95 -17.09
C ARG A 2 9.53 -18.32 -16.90
N PHE A 3 8.23 -18.42 -17.18
CA PHE A 3 7.50 -19.68 -17.10
C PHE A 3 7.99 -20.69 -18.14
N ALA A 4 8.20 -20.24 -19.39
CA ALA A 4 8.76 -21.06 -20.46
C ALA A 4 10.17 -21.60 -20.13
N GLU A 5 11.03 -20.82 -19.49
CA GLU A 5 12.36 -21.27 -19.03
C GLU A 5 12.29 -22.39 -17.97
N ARG A 6 11.16 -22.54 -17.27
CA ARG A 6 10.88 -23.64 -16.34
C ARG A 6 10.04 -24.77 -16.94
N GLY A 7 9.71 -24.70 -18.23
CA GLY A 7 8.81 -25.67 -18.87
C GLY A 7 7.34 -25.53 -18.48
N GLU A 8 6.95 -24.42 -17.85
CA GLU A 8 5.58 -24.16 -17.43
C GLU A 8 4.80 -23.41 -18.51
N ALA A 9 3.59 -23.89 -18.81
CA ALA A 9 2.63 -23.15 -19.62
C ALA A 9 2.03 -22.01 -18.80
N MET A 10 1.97 -20.81 -19.38
CA MET A 10 1.38 -19.64 -18.72
C MET A 10 0.19 -19.14 -19.54
N GLY A 11 -1.01 -19.23 -18.97
CA GLY A 11 -2.18 -18.51 -19.44
C GLY A 11 -2.25 -17.14 -18.77
N ILE A 12 -2.31 -16.07 -19.56
CA ILE A 12 -2.61 -14.73 -19.05
C ILE A 12 -3.95 -14.33 -19.65
N VAL A 13 -4.91 -14.03 -18.78
CA VAL A 13 -6.21 -13.49 -19.17
C VAL A 13 -6.29 -12.09 -18.59
N ASP A 14 -6.55 -11.11 -19.46
CA ASP A 14 -6.85 -9.76 -18.99
C ASP A 14 -8.25 -9.73 -18.38
N LEU A 15 -8.35 -9.17 -17.18
CA LEU A 15 -9.62 -8.87 -16.54
C LEU A 15 -9.66 -7.38 -16.23
N THR A 16 -10.41 -6.65 -17.03
CA THR A 16 -10.66 -5.23 -16.79
C THR A 16 -11.83 -5.07 -15.82
N LEU A 17 -11.53 -4.74 -14.56
CA LEU A 17 -12.53 -4.44 -13.53
C LEU A 17 -12.76 -2.93 -13.44
N GLY A 18 -13.99 -2.48 -13.68
CA GLY A 18 -14.32 -1.05 -13.70
C GLY A 18 -15.55 -0.75 -12.87
N TYR A 19 -16.73 -0.94 -13.47
CA TYR A 19 -18.00 -0.68 -12.81
C TYR A 19 -18.23 -1.61 -11.62
N GLU A 20 -17.73 -2.84 -11.69
CA GLU A 20 -17.83 -3.83 -10.64
C GLU A 20 -17.19 -3.33 -9.34
N LEU A 21 -16.04 -2.66 -9.43
CA LEU A 21 -15.35 -2.09 -8.28
C LEU A 21 -15.97 -0.77 -7.81
N ARG A 22 -16.42 0.08 -8.74
CA ARG A 22 -16.96 1.42 -8.39
C ARG A 22 -18.40 1.41 -7.90
N SER A 23 -19.18 0.41 -8.29
CA SER A 23 -20.61 0.31 -7.99
C SER A 23 -20.92 -0.78 -6.97
N ALA A 24 -19.90 -1.45 -6.42
CA ALA A 24 -20.08 -2.37 -5.32
C ALA A 24 -20.61 -1.63 -4.08
N ALA A 25 -21.46 -2.31 -3.31
CA ALA A 25 -21.90 -1.79 -2.02
C ALA A 25 -20.68 -1.65 -1.07
N PRO A 26 -20.61 -0.58 -0.26
CA PRO A 26 -19.50 -0.37 0.65
C PRO A 26 -19.46 -1.46 1.71
N ILE A 27 -18.26 -1.91 2.08
CA ILE A 27 -18.09 -2.86 3.19
C ILE A 27 -18.27 -2.13 4.53
N PRO A 28 -18.44 -2.83 5.67
CA PRO A 28 -18.63 -2.20 6.97
C PRO A 28 -17.56 -1.15 7.32
N PHE A 29 -16.30 -1.41 6.96
CA PHE A 29 -15.21 -0.45 7.14
C PHE A 29 -15.44 0.85 6.38
N ASP A 30 -15.80 0.77 5.09
CA ASP A 30 -16.07 1.96 4.27
C ASP A 30 -17.21 2.80 4.84
N ILE A 31 -18.25 2.14 5.35
CA ILE A 31 -19.40 2.79 5.96
C ILE A 31 -18.97 3.56 7.23
N ASP A 32 -18.20 2.92 8.11
CA ASP A 32 -17.72 3.55 9.35
C ASP A 32 -16.73 4.70 9.06
N TYR A 33 -15.78 4.46 8.15
CA TYR A 33 -14.78 5.42 7.72
C TYR A 33 -15.44 6.68 7.12
N THR A 34 -16.40 6.51 6.21
CA THR A 34 -17.09 7.64 5.55
C THR A 34 -18.03 8.38 6.49
N ARG A 35 -18.70 7.70 7.42
CA ARG A 35 -19.47 8.36 8.49
C ARG A 35 -18.58 9.20 9.39
N THR A 36 -17.42 8.67 9.78
CA THR A 36 -16.43 9.37 10.60
C THR A 36 -15.91 10.63 9.89
N LEU A 37 -15.55 10.53 8.60
CA LEU A 37 -15.15 11.68 7.79
C LEU A 37 -16.27 12.72 7.66
N GLY A 38 -17.50 12.30 7.38
CA GLY A 38 -18.65 13.19 7.26
C GLY A 38 -18.96 13.93 8.56
N HIS A 39 -18.88 13.22 9.70
CA HIS A 39 -19.00 13.84 11.02
C HIS A 39 -17.90 14.88 11.27
N GLY A 40 -16.64 14.54 10.93
CA GLY A 40 -15.51 15.47 11.02
C GLY A 40 -15.72 16.74 10.19
N ALA A 41 -16.27 16.61 8.98
CA ALA A 41 -16.58 17.75 8.12
C ALA A 41 -17.63 18.67 8.72
N VAL A 42 -18.73 18.10 9.25
CA VAL A 42 -19.76 18.89 9.92
C VAL A 42 -19.19 19.62 11.15
N ARG A 43 -18.40 18.93 11.97
CA ARG A 43 -17.75 19.55 13.13
C ARG A 43 -16.80 20.68 12.75
N PHE A 44 -16.01 20.50 11.70
CA PHE A 44 -15.12 21.54 11.18
C PHE A 44 -15.90 22.80 10.77
N LEU A 45 -17.01 22.64 10.03
CA LEU A 45 -17.86 23.76 9.62
C LEU A 45 -18.53 24.47 10.80
N LEU A 46 -19.00 23.72 11.80
CA LEU A 46 -19.69 24.28 12.97
C LEU A 46 -18.74 24.99 13.95
N ALA A 47 -17.50 24.52 14.08
CA ALA A 47 -16.52 25.13 14.98
C ALA A 47 -16.05 26.51 14.49
N GLY A 48 -16.20 26.79 13.19
CA GLY A 48 -15.59 27.95 12.54
C GLY A 48 -14.08 27.79 12.39
N SER A 49 -13.47 28.65 11.57
CA SER A 49 -12.03 28.58 11.30
C SER A 49 -11.21 29.19 12.44
N GLY A 50 -10.79 28.36 13.40
CA GLY A 50 -9.83 28.77 14.44
C GLY A 50 -8.36 28.81 13.96
N ASP A 51 -8.10 28.26 12.77
CA ASP A 51 -6.79 28.25 12.11
C ASP A 51 -6.90 29.00 10.77
N GLU A 52 -6.09 30.03 10.59
CA GLU A 52 -6.05 30.85 9.38
C GLU A 52 -5.75 30.02 8.12
N ASN A 53 -4.96 28.94 8.25
CA ASN A 53 -4.60 28.07 7.14
C ASN A 53 -5.76 27.19 6.66
N THR A 54 -6.79 27.01 7.48
CA THR A 54 -8.01 26.26 7.12
C THR A 54 -9.22 27.18 6.91
N ALA A 55 -9.05 28.49 7.03
CA ALA A 55 -10.16 29.46 6.95
C ALA A 55 -10.88 29.47 5.60
N ARG A 56 -10.18 29.13 4.52
CA ARG A 56 -10.76 29.01 3.17
C ARG A 56 -11.28 27.61 2.85
N GLY A 57 -11.07 26.65 3.74
CA GLY A 57 -11.42 25.25 3.57
C GLY A 57 -10.24 24.32 3.89
N ALA A 58 -10.57 23.06 4.12
CA ALA A 58 -9.63 21.99 4.41
C ALA A 58 -10.18 20.64 3.92
N MET A 59 -9.30 19.67 3.74
CA MET A 59 -9.69 18.27 3.56
C MET A 59 -9.76 17.58 4.92
N ILE A 60 -10.86 16.90 5.21
CA ILE A 60 -10.95 16.04 6.39
C ILE A 60 -10.28 14.72 6.09
N CYS A 61 -9.27 14.38 6.88
CA CYS A 61 -8.50 13.16 6.75
C CYS A 61 -8.50 12.40 8.06
N VAL A 62 -8.32 11.08 7.98
CA VAL A 62 -7.86 10.28 9.12
C VAL A 62 -6.35 10.11 8.99
N VAL A 63 -5.59 10.63 9.94
CA VAL A 63 -4.13 10.52 10.01
C VAL A 63 -3.79 9.95 11.37
N ASP A 64 -3.09 8.82 11.39
CA ASP A 64 -2.75 8.08 12.62
C ASP A 64 -4.00 7.80 13.50
N SER A 65 -5.08 7.35 12.84
CA SER A 65 -6.38 7.09 13.45
C SER A 65 -7.05 8.31 14.11
N GLN A 66 -6.61 9.53 13.78
CA GLN A 66 -7.21 10.78 14.24
C GLN A 66 -7.82 11.57 13.08
N LEU A 67 -9.02 12.10 13.29
CA LEU A 67 -9.61 13.07 12.38
C LEU A 67 -8.84 14.39 12.42
N LYS A 68 -8.34 14.83 11.26
CA LYS A 68 -7.63 16.10 11.09
C LYS A 68 -8.19 16.88 9.91
N ALA A 69 -8.31 18.20 10.06
CA ALA A 69 -8.54 19.11 8.96
C ALA A 69 -7.17 19.51 8.38
N VAL A 70 -6.90 19.11 7.13
CA VAL A 70 -5.63 19.36 6.45
C VAL A 70 -5.81 20.52 5.47
N PRO A 71 -5.02 21.61 5.59
CA PRO A 71 -5.02 22.71 4.63
C PRO A 71 -4.75 22.22 3.21
N PHE A 72 -5.41 22.81 2.21
CA PHE A 72 -5.16 22.44 0.81
C PHE A 72 -3.75 22.77 0.34
N GLU A 73 -3.12 23.81 0.89
CA GLU A 73 -1.74 24.18 0.55
C GLU A 73 -0.75 23.09 0.96
N ASP A 74 -0.96 22.42 2.10
CA ASP A 74 -0.13 21.31 2.57
C ASP A 74 -0.26 20.06 1.69
N MET A 75 -1.34 19.98 0.91
CA MET A 75 -1.61 18.85 0.02
C MET A 75 -1.07 19.06 -1.39
N ARG A 76 -0.49 20.23 -1.70
CA ARG A 76 -0.02 20.57 -3.04
C ARG A 76 1.49 20.72 -3.07
N ASP A 77 2.11 20.20 -4.12
CA ASP A 77 3.50 20.49 -4.41
C ASP A 77 3.62 21.96 -4.81
N ALA A 78 4.36 22.74 -4.01
CA ALA A 78 4.48 24.19 -4.18
C ALA A 78 5.06 24.62 -5.54
N ARG A 79 5.80 23.73 -6.22
CA ARG A 79 6.45 24.03 -7.50
C ARG A 79 5.57 23.67 -8.70
N THR A 80 4.80 22.58 -8.62
CA THR A 80 3.99 22.06 -9.73
C THR A 80 2.50 22.34 -9.58
N GLY A 81 2.05 22.70 -8.37
CA GLY A 81 0.66 22.94 -8.03
C GLY A 81 -0.23 21.68 -8.03
N LYS A 82 0.33 20.50 -8.28
CA LYS A 82 -0.38 19.21 -8.27
C LYS A 82 -0.50 18.67 -6.85
N THR A 83 -1.47 17.79 -6.62
CA THR A 83 -1.60 17.07 -5.35
C THR A 83 -0.35 16.24 -5.09
N THR A 84 0.23 16.39 -3.90
CA THR A 84 1.39 15.63 -3.45
C THR A 84 1.03 14.14 -3.35
N ILE A 85 1.91 13.28 -3.84
CA ILE A 85 1.78 11.84 -3.69
C ILE A 85 2.27 11.45 -2.30
N ARG A 86 1.41 10.83 -1.49
CA ARG A 86 1.80 10.29 -0.19
C ARG A 86 2.46 8.93 -0.39
N MET A 87 3.75 8.85 -0.15
CA MET A 87 4.48 7.58 -0.17
C MET A 87 4.19 6.77 1.10
N VAL A 88 4.33 5.46 1.01
CA VAL A 88 4.31 4.60 2.18
C VAL A 88 5.55 4.90 3.01
N ASP A 89 5.35 5.18 4.30
CA ASP A 89 6.43 5.32 5.25
C ASP A 89 6.98 3.93 5.62
N THR A 90 8.12 3.59 5.05
CA THR A 90 8.80 2.31 5.27
C THR A 90 9.49 2.21 6.63
N ASP A 91 9.63 3.34 7.34
CA ASP A 91 10.23 3.38 8.68
C ASP A 91 9.16 3.32 9.78
N SER A 92 7.87 3.30 9.41
CA SER A 92 6.76 3.21 10.36
C SER A 92 6.63 1.83 11.01
N LEU A 93 6.20 1.80 12.28
CA LEU A 93 5.88 0.56 12.99
C LEU A 93 4.85 -0.29 12.23
N TYR A 94 3.84 0.36 11.64
CA TYR A 94 2.82 -0.33 10.84
C TYR A 94 3.44 -1.06 9.65
N TYR A 95 4.34 -0.41 8.93
CA TYR A 95 5.04 -1.03 7.82
C TYR A 95 5.95 -2.17 8.28
N GLU A 96 6.72 -1.95 9.35
CA GLU A 96 7.60 -2.98 9.92
C GLU A 96 6.82 -4.25 10.28
N VAL A 97 5.73 -4.09 11.03
CA VAL A 97 4.88 -5.20 11.46
C VAL A 97 4.25 -5.91 10.26
N ALA A 98 3.68 -5.16 9.31
CA ALA A 98 3.11 -5.73 8.10
C ALA A 98 4.16 -6.54 7.32
N ARG A 99 5.38 -5.99 7.16
CA ARG A 99 6.50 -6.62 6.46
C ARG A 99 6.94 -7.92 7.14
N ARG A 100 6.87 -8.02 8.47
CA ARG A 100 7.15 -9.26 9.21
C ARG A 100 6.07 -10.34 9.03
N TYR A 101 4.81 -9.95 8.81
CA TYR A 101 3.71 -10.91 8.58
C TYR A 101 3.52 -11.33 7.11
N MET A 102 4.14 -10.62 6.17
CA MET A 102 4.08 -10.99 4.76
C MET A 102 4.78 -12.32 4.50
N ILE A 103 4.13 -13.21 3.74
CA ILE A 103 4.79 -14.39 3.18
C ILE A 103 5.70 -13.92 2.06
N ARG A 104 7.01 -13.93 2.30
CA ARG A 104 8.04 -13.45 1.37
C ARG A 104 9.34 -14.24 1.58
N LEU A 105 10.22 -14.19 0.58
CA LEU A 105 11.58 -14.66 0.76
C LEU A 105 12.37 -13.70 1.67
N GLU A 106 13.13 -14.28 2.59
CA GLU A 106 14.07 -13.62 3.50
C GLU A 106 15.50 -14.09 3.22
N ALA A 107 16.49 -13.34 3.73
CA ALA A 107 17.90 -13.74 3.61
C ALA A 107 18.14 -15.11 4.26
N ALA A 108 17.53 -15.35 5.43
CA ALA A 108 17.61 -16.61 6.15
C ALA A 108 17.13 -17.82 5.31
N ASP A 109 16.07 -17.64 4.50
CA ASP A 109 15.57 -18.71 3.62
C ASP A 109 16.57 -19.11 2.52
N LEU A 110 17.49 -18.20 2.17
CA LEU A 110 18.53 -18.41 1.16
C LEU A 110 19.87 -18.85 1.76
N GLU A 111 20.04 -18.70 3.08
CA GLU A 111 21.24 -19.09 3.84
C GLU A 111 21.11 -20.51 4.41
N ASP A 112 19.89 -20.97 4.70
CA ASP A 112 19.62 -22.37 5.05
C ASP A 112 19.68 -23.25 3.78
N ASP A 113 20.68 -24.14 3.73
CA ASP A 113 20.91 -25.04 2.59
C ASP A 113 19.73 -25.99 2.31
N GLU A 114 19.03 -26.46 3.34
CA GLU A 114 17.87 -27.35 3.17
C GLU A 114 16.67 -26.58 2.64
N MET A 115 16.40 -25.40 3.21
CA MET A 115 15.32 -24.53 2.74
C MET A 115 15.57 -24.06 1.29
N LEU A 116 16.81 -23.67 0.98
CA LEU A 116 17.21 -23.23 -0.36
C LEU A 116 17.00 -24.34 -1.39
N LYS A 117 17.39 -25.59 -1.09
CA LYS A 117 17.15 -26.73 -1.99
C LYS A 117 15.66 -26.93 -2.26
N ARG A 118 14.82 -26.85 -1.22
CA ARG A 118 13.36 -27.00 -1.34
C ARG A 118 12.76 -25.90 -2.22
N LEU A 119 13.10 -24.65 -1.94
CA LEU A 119 12.63 -23.50 -2.73
C LEU A 119 13.08 -23.57 -4.19
N ALA A 120 14.33 -23.97 -4.43
CA ALA A 120 14.87 -24.12 -5.77
C ALA A 120 14.18 -25.27 -6.53
N ALA A 121 13.89 -26.39 -5.86
CA ALA A 121 13.16 -27.51 -6.45
C ALA A 121 11.74 -27.12 -6.86
N GLU A 122 10.99 -26.45 -5.98
CA GLU A 122 9.65 -25.93 -6.30
C GLU A 122 9.67 -24.94 -7.47
N ALA A 123 10.73 -24.14 -7.56
CA ALA A 123 10.94 -23.22 -8.67
C ALA A 123 11.60 -23.86 -9.91
N SER A 124 11.79 -25.18 -9.96
CA SER A 124 12.48 -25.88 -11.06
C SER A 124 13.82 -25.23 -11.45
N MET A 125 14.63 -24.85 -10.45
CA MET A 125 15.91 -24.17 -10.59
C MET A 125 17.01 -24.91 -9.82
N GLN A 126 18.27 -24.71 -10.24
CA GLN A 126 19.42 -25.14 -9.44
C GLN A 126 19.57 -24.22 -8.20
N PRO A 127 19.94 -24.73 -7.01
CA PRO A 127 20.05 -23.93 -5.78
C PRO A 127 20.89 -22.66 -5.93
N ASP A 128 22.08 -22.75 -6.55
CA ASP A 128 22.94 -21.59 -6.79
C ASP A 128 22.30 -20.56 -7.73
N ALA A 129 21.57 -21.03 -8.74
CA ALA A 129 20.88 -20.16 -9.69
C ALA A 129 19.68 -19.47 -9.02
N PHE A 130 18.97 -20.18 -8.15
CA PHE A 130 17.88 -19.63 -7.34
C PHE A 130 18.41 -18.57 -6.38
N LYS A 131 19.46 -18.89 -5.60
CA LYS A 131 20.12 -17.95 -4.68
C LYS A 131 20.62 -16.71 -5.40
N ARG A 132 21.36 -16.85 -6.51
CA ARG A 132 21.81 -15.68 -7.31
C ARG A 132 20.65 -14.81 -7.81
N ARG A 133 19.49 -15.40 -8.08
CA ARG A 133 18.34 -14.69 -8.64
C ARG A 133 17.52 -13.96 -7.58
N PHE A 134 17.35 -14.56 -6.41
CA PHE A 134 16.46 -14.08 -5.35
C PHE A 134 17.17 -13.54 -4.12
N ALA A 135 18.49 -13.66 -4.04
CA ALA A 135 19.31 -12.87 -3.13
C ALA A 135 19.28 -11.42 -3.59
N ILE A 136 18.18 -10.74 -3.29
CA ILE A 136 18.08 -9.30 -3.44
C ILE A 136 19.13 -8.70 -2.50
N LYS A 137 20.11 -7.97 -3.06
CA LYS A 137 20.85 -6.96 -2.30
C LYS A 137 19.82 -5.91 -1.87
N SER A 138 19.37 -5.99 -0.62
CA SER A 138 18.77 -4.82 0.04
C SER A 138 19.84 -3.75 0.21
#